data_AF-S8E3R7-F1
#
_entry.id   AF-S8E3R7-F1
#
_cell.length_a   1.000
_cell.length_b   1.000
_cell.length_c   1.000
_cell.angle_alpha   90.00
_cell.angle_beta   90.00
_cell.angle_gamma   90.00
#
_symmetry.space_group_name_H-M   'P 1'
#
loop_
_entity.id
_entity.type
_entity.pdbx_description
1 polymer ?
#
loop_
_entity_poly.entity_id
_entity_poly.type
_entity_poly.pdbx_seq_one_letter_code
_entity_poly.pdbx_strand_id
1 'polypeptide(L)'
;PEPGKTTLYDDSQTIDLDTVPLNGGFLIKTLVLSIDPYLRGKMRDPSVKSYSPPYTLGQPYANFGVGRVLRSEHSAVKAGDHVYGVLPFQEYTVVAEPARLGPDIFRVLENKEGLPWSAYVGVCGMPGEYIASRVQEIWTGVARRVDHLAHGAGTMTRIRQRLPILHALALFKFRKYGLTSRGEVGPLARDLVHVQWRELRT
;
A
#
# COMPACT_ATOMS: atom_id res chain seq x y z
N PRO A 1 -17.16 -17.06 5.56
CA PRO A 1 -17.57 -16.61 6.91
C PRO A 1 -19.09 -16.73 6.99
N GLU A 2 -19.62 -17.26 8.10
CA GLU A 2 -21.07 -17.28 8.37
C GLU A 2 -21.42 -15.99 9.15
N PRO A 3 -22.21 -15.07 8.56
CA PRO A 3 -22.71 -13.88 9.26
C PRO A 3 -23.50 -14.26 10.51
N GLY A 4 -23.25 -13.57 11.63
CA GLY A 4 -23.91 -13.84 12.91
C GLY A 4 -23.29 -14.96 13.75
N LYS A 5 -22.39 -15.79 13.19
CA LYS A 5 -21.62 -16.79 13.95
C LYS A 5 -20.13 -16.49 14.00
N THR A 6 -19.55 -16.15 12.85
CA THR A 6 -18.10 -15.90 12.71
C THR A 6 -17.75 -14.43 12.50
N THR A 7 -18.76 -13.63 12.13
CA THR A 7 -18.66 -12.18 11.95
C THR A 7 -19.92 -11.54 12.50
N LEU A 8 -19.76 -10.63 13.46
CA LEU A 8 -20.84 -9.84 14.03
C LEU A 8 -20.79 -8.45 13.38
N TYR A 9 -21.92 -8.01 12.82
CA TYR A 9 -22.08 -6.60 12.45
C TYR A 9 -22.54 -5.86 13.70
N ASP A 10 -21.81 -4.82 14.07
CA ASP A 10 -22.08 -3.99 15.24
C ASP A 10 -22.60 -2.63 14.78
N ASP A 11 -23.88 -2.38 15.01
CA ASP A 11 -24.57 -1.12 14.72
C ASP A 11 -24.74 -0.23 15.95
N SER A 12 -24.14 -0.61 17.09
CA SER A 12 -24.27 0.14 18.35
C SER A 12 -23.64 1.53 18.30
N GLN A 13 -22.71 1.76 17.37
CA GLN A 13 -22.02 3.03 17.20
C GLN A 13 -22.59 3.82 16.02
N THR A 14 -23.22 4.95 16.33
CA THR A 14 -23.71 5.91 15.35
C THR A 14 -22.84 7.16 15.34
N ILE A 15 -22.60 7.72 14.15
CA ILE A 15 -21.85 8.96 13.97
C ILE A 15 -22.65 9.94 13.14
N ASP A 16 -22.77 11.18 13.61
CA ASP A 16 -23.30 12.29 12.82
C ASP A 16 -22.17 12.89 11.99
N LEU A 17 -22.26 12.70 10.67
CA LEU A 17 -21.23 13.09 9.72
C LEU A 17 -21.04 14.62 9.65
N ASP A 18 -22.08 15.40 9.95
CA ASP A 18 -22.07 16.86 9.79
C ASP A 18 -21.58 17.58 11.05
N THR A 19 -21.81 16.99 12.23
CA THR A 19 -21.51 17.64 13.52
C THR A 19 -20.34 17.04 14.28
N VAL A 20 -19.85 15.86 13.91
CA VAL A 20 -18.73 15.23 14.63
C VAL A 20 -17.49 16.15 14.69
N PRO A 21 -16.88 16.35 15.88
CA PRO A 21 -15.68 17.16 16.01
C PRO A 21 -14.47 16.42 15.45
N LEU A 22 -13.67 17.09 14.60
CA LEU A 22 -12.49 16.49 13.98
C LEU A 22 -11.19 16.81 14.74
N ASN A 23 -11.20 17.82 15.60
CA ASN A 23 -10.07 18.24 16.43
C ASN A 23 -8.79 18.48 15.62
N GLY A 24 -8.89 19.26 14.54
CA GLY A 24 -7.77 19.52 13.60
C GLY A 24 -7.44 18.34 12.68
N GLY A 25 -8.27 17.30 12.71
CA GLY A 25 -8.15 16.09 11.92
C GLY A 25 -9.05 16.06 10.69
N PHE A 26 -9.49 14.86 10.30
CA PHE A 26 -10.39 14.67 9.16
C PHE A 26 -11.27 13.43 9.30
N LEU A 27 -12.44 13.47 8.66
CA LEU A 27 -13.42 12.39 8.61
C LEU A 27 -13.28 11.64 7.28
N ILE A 28 -13.14 10.32 7.38
CA ILE A 28 -12.95 9.42 6.25
C ILE A 28 -14.18 8.49 6.14
N LYS A 29 -14.66 8.29 4.92
CA LYS A 29 -15.52 7.17 4.55
C LYS A 29 -14.66 6.05 3.96
N THR A 30 -14.65 4.89 4.59
CA THR A 30 -13.89 3.73 4.11
C THR A 30 -14.50 3.22 2.80
N LEU A 31 -13.66 3.04 1.77
CA LEU A 31 -14.08 2.51 0.48
C LEU A 31 -13.69 1.04 0.33
N VAL A 32 -12.44 0.73 0.64
CA VAL A 32 -11.88 -0.62 0.55
C VAL A 32 -10.88 -0.86 1.68
N LEU A 33 -10.85 -2.08 2.19
CA LEU A 33 -9.91 -2.55 3.20
C LEU A 33 -9.18 -3.78 2.68
N SER A 34 -7.89 -3.89 2.99
CA SER A 34 -7.15 -5.11 2.72
C SER A 34 -7.52 -6.20 3.73
N ILE A 35 -7.52 -7.45 3.29
CA ILE A 35 -7.62 -8.63 4.15
C ILE A 35 -6.35 -9.43 3.94
N ASP A 36 -5.35 -9.17 4.76
CA ASP A 36 -4.03 -9.77 4.62
C ASP A 36 -3.88 -11.03 5.49
N PRO A 37 -3.08 -12.03 5.06
CA PRO A 37 -2.86 -13.26 5.84
C PRO A 37 -2.32 -13.00 7.26
N TYR A 38 -1.52 -11.94 7.44
CA TYR A 38 -0.90 -11.62 8.73
C TYR A 38 -1.93 -11.22 9.80
N LEU A 39 -3.13 -10.78 9.41
CA LEU A 39 -4.19 -10.38 10.36
C LEU A 39 -4.56 -11.52 11.30
N ARG A 40 -4.51 -12.78 10.81
CA ARG A 40 -4.76 -13.96 11.65
C ARG A 40 -3.76 -14.07 12.80
N GLY A 41 -2.51 -13.69 12.58
CA GLY A 41 -1.45 -13.69 13.60
C GLY A 41 -1.69 -12.67 14.71
N LYS A 42 -2.50 -11.63 14.46
CA LYS A 42 -2.91 -10.64 15.47
C LYS A 42 -4.09 -11.12 16.32
N MET A 43 -4.82 -12.15 15.87
CA MET A 43 -5.85 -12.85 16.64
C MET A 43 -5.24 -13.94 17.53
N ARG A 44 -4.33 -13.52 18.41
CA ARG A 44 -3.57 -14.39 19.33
C ARG A 44 -3.75 -13.89 20.76
N ASP A 45 -3.46 -14.76 21.71
CA ASP A 45 -3.38 -14.35 23.12
C ASP A 45 -2.30 -13.25 23.29
N PRO A 46 -2.57 -12.19 24.08
CA PRO A 46 -1.61 -11.13 24.33
C PRO A 46 -0.30 -11.59 24.98
N SER A 47 -0.32 -12.71 25.73
CA SER A 47 0.87 -13.30 26.36
C SER A 47 1.90 -13.84 25.37
N VAL A 48 1.49 -14.18 24.15
CA VAL A 48 2.40 -14.67 23.10
C VAL A 48 3.21 -13.50 22.54
N LYS A 49 4.55 -13.56 22.53
CA LYS A 49 5.34 -12.48 21.91
C LYS A 49 5.27 -12.54 20.38
N SER A 50 5.06 -11.39 19.75
CA SER A 50 5.14 -11.21 18.30
C SER A 50 5.58 -9.80 17.97
N TYR A 51 6.06 -9.59 16.74
CA TYR A 51 6.52 -8.29 16.23
C TYR A 51 5.38 -7.27 16.09
N SER A 52 4.12 -7.74 16.01
CA SER A 52 2.93 -6.90 15.97
C SER A 52 2.06 -7.11 17.21
N PRO A 53 1.46 -6.04 17.76
CA PRO A 53 0.51 -6.16 18.86
C PRO A 53 -0.73 -6.96 18.43
N PRO A 54 -1.32 -7.74 19.36
CA PRO A 54 -2.58 -8.44 19.09
C PRO A 54 -3.73 -7.44 18.97
N TYR A 55 -4.87 -7.90 18.46
CA TYR A 55 -6.10 -7.12 18.51
C TYR A 55 -6.69 -7.05 19.91
N THR A 56 -7.27 -5.89 20.25
CA THR A 56 -8.03 -5.70 21.48
C THR A 56 -9.44 -6.24 21.30
N LEU A 57 -9.93 -7.03 22.26
CA LEU A 57 -11.29 -7.55 22.25
C LEU A 57 -12.32 -6.40 22.32
N GLY A 58 -13.41 -6.54 21.55
CA GLY A 58 -14.48 -5.53 21.49
C GLY A 58 -14.11 -4.25 20.74
N GLN A 59 -12.96 -4.20 20.08
CA GLN A 59 -12.56 -3.08 19.22
C GLN A 59 -12.55 -3.50 17.75
N PRO A 60 -12.85 -2.59 16.82
CA PRO A 60 -12.72 -2.86 15.39
C PRO A 60 -11.30 -3.29 15.02
N TYR A 61 -11.19 -4.24 14.09
CA TYR A 61 -9.90 -4.57 13.49
C TYR A 61 -9.37 -3.36 12.73
N ALA A 62 -8.06 -3.18 12.69
CA ALA A 62 -7.43 -2.16 11.86
C ALA A 62 -6.49 -2.81 10.85
N ASN A 63 -6.54 -2.32 9.61
CA ASN A 63 -5.62 -2.70 8.54
C ASN A 63 -5.49 -1.57 7.50
N PHE A 64 -4.59 -1.74 6.54
CA PHE A 64 -4.48 -0.85 5.39
C PHE A 64 -5.76 -0.81 4.55
N GLY A 65 -6.16 0.38 4.16
CA GLY A 65 -7.33 0.63 3.35
C GLY A 65 -7.23 1.93 2.57
N VAL A 66 -8.19 2.13 1.68
CA VAL A 66 -8.43 3.41 1.00
C VAL A 66 -9.77 3.95 1.46
N GLY A 67 -9.78 5.22 1.82
CA GLY A 67 -10.99 5.95 2.17
C GLY A 67 -11.07 7.29 1.45
N ARG A 68 -12.28 7.84 1.39
CA ARG A 68 -12.54 9.18 0.86
C ARG A 68 -12.78 10.15 2.00
N VAL A 69 -12.11 11.29 1.98
CA VAL A 69 -12.27 12.34 2.98
C VAL A 69 -13.59 13.06 2.74
N LEU A 70 -14.44 13.12 3.77
CA LEU A 70 -15.73 13.81 3.70
C LEU A 70 -15.62 15.24 4.25
N ARG A 71 -14.96 15.40 5.39
CA ARG A 71 -14.71 16.68 6.06
C ARG A 71 -13.26 16.71 6.54
N SER A 72 -12.63 17.87 6.50
CA SER A 72 -11.24 18.04 6.95
C SER A 72 -11.04 19.39 7.60
N GLU A 73 -10.33 19.39 8.72
CA GLU A 73 -9.76 20.58 9.39
C GLU A 73 -8.23 20.63 9.22
N HIS A 74 -7.64 19.65 8.51
CA HIS A 74 -6.20 19.53 8.32
C HIS A 74 -5.74 20.22 7.02
N SER A 75 -4.61 20.92 7.05
CA SER A 75 -4.13 21.72 5.91
C SER A 75 -3.64 20.88 4.71
N ALA A 76 -3.09 19.70 4.98
CA ALA A 76 -2.51 18.82 3.94
C ALA A 76 -3.52 17.85 3.30
N VAL A 77 -4.73 17.73 3.86
CA VAL A 77 -5.75 16.77 3.40
C VAL A 77 -7.06 17.53 3.23
N LYS A 78 -7.70 17.44 2.06
CA LYS A 78 -8.91 18.20 1.75
C LYS A 78 -10.12 17.27 1.65
N ALA A 79 -11.30 17.85 1.87
CA ALA A 79 -12.55 17.15 1.57
C ALA A 79 -12.59 16.75 0.09
N GLY A 80 -12.95 15.50 -0.19
CA GLY A 80 -12.92 14.90 -1.52
C GLY A 80 -11.67 14.10 -1.84
N ASP A 81 -10.57 14.29 -1.11
CA ASP A 81 -9.34 13.54 -1.32
C ASP A 81 -9.53 12.05 -1.01
N HIS A 82 -8.77 11.21 -1.70
CA HIS A 82 -8.68 9.79 -1.38
C HIS A 82 -7.40 9.56 -0.60
N VAL A 83 -7.48 8.85 0.52
CA VAL A 83 -6.35 8.60 1.41
C VAL A 83 -6.12 7.10 1.54
N TYR A 84 -4.86 6.69 1.50
CA TYR A 84 -4.42 5.35 1.86
C TYR A 84 -3.75 5.39 3.24
N GLY A 85 -4.11 4.46 4.10
CA GLY A 85 -3.53 4.36 5.43
C GLY A 85 -4.15 3.24 6.25
N VAL A 86 -3.81 3.20 7.54
CA VAL A 86 -4.39 2.22 8.48
C VAL A 86 -5.77 2.71 8.92
N LEU A 87 -6.80 1.97 8.55
CA LEU A 87 -8.20 2.27 8.86
C LEU A 87 -8.80 1.13 9.70
N PRO A 88 -9.68 1.46 10.66
CA PRO A 88 -10.50 0.45 11.31
C PRO A 88 -11.52 -0.14 10.33
N PHE A 89 -12.00 -1.34 10.62
CA PHE A 89 -13.07 -2.03 9.89
C PHE A 89 -14.42 -1.41 10.26
N GLN A 90 -14.61 -0.17 9.82
CA GLN A 90 -15.78 0.67 10.04
C GLN A 90 -16.07 1.46 8.77
N GLU A 91 -17.33 1.86 8.59
CA GLU A 91 -17.74 2.66 7.43
C GLU A 91 -17.19 4.09 7.47
N TYR A 92 -17.10 4.66 8.67
CA TYR A 92 -16.62 6.01 8.90
C TYR A 92 -15.56 6.04 9.99
N THR A 93 -14.57 6.90 9.85
CA THR A 93 -13.48 7.04 10.82
C THR A 93 -13.08 8.50 10.95
N VAL A 94 -13.04 8.98 12.18
CA VAL A 94 -12.44 10.28 12.51
C VAL A 94 -10.98 10.06 12.85
N VAL A 95 -10.09 10.67 12.07
CA VAL A 95 -8.66 10.71 12.37
C VAL A 95 -8.38 12.00 13.12
N ALA A 96 -8.41 11.93 14.45
CA ALA A 96 -8.03 13.05 15.30
C ALA A 96 -6.50 13.21 15.34
N GLU A 97 -6.01 14.44 15.28
CA GLU A 97 -4.59 14.78 15.42
C GLU A 97 -3.62 13.94 14.55
N PRO A 98 -3.78 13.94 13.21
CA PRO A 98 -2.96 13.10 12.31
C PRO A 98 -1.45 13.35 12.43
N ALA A 99 -1.02 14.54 12.86
CA ALA A 99 0.38 14.85 13.13
C ALA A 99 1.02 13.95 14.21
N ARG A 100 0.23 13.44 15.17
CA ARG A 100 0.71 12.51 16.21
C ARG A 100 0.85 11.07 15.72
N LEU A 101 0.20 10.72 14.62
CA LEU A 101 0.25 9.39 14.03
C LEU A 101 1.55 9.17 13.24
N GLY A 102 2.32 10.24 12.98
CA GLY A 102 3.59 10.18 12.25
C GLY A 102 3.42 10.47 10.76
N PRO A 103 4.50 10.89 10.07
CA PRO A 103 4.44 11.49 8.74
C PRO A 103 3.96 10.56 7.61
N ASP A 104 3.86 9.25 7.85
CA ASP A 104 3.64 8.26 6.79
C ASP A 104 2.43 7.33 7.01
N ILE A 105 1.58 7.58 8.02
CA ILE A 105 0.41 6.70 8.26
C ILE A 105 -0.70 6.94 7.22
N PHE A 106 -0.88 8.18 6.78
CA PHE A 106 -1.88 8.53 5.78
C PHE A 106 -1.23 9.26 4.61
N ARG A 107 -1.43 8.74 3.39
CA ARG A 107 -0.99 9.36 2.14
C ARG A 107 -2.20 9.70 1.28
N VAL A 108 -2.22 10.91 0.71
CA VAL A 108 -3.21 11.30 -0.29
C VAL A 108 -2.88 10.61 -1.62
N LEU A 109 -3.88 10.01 -2.24
CA LEU A 109 -3.80 9.33 -3.53
C LEU A 109 -4.38 10.22 -4.62
N GLU A 110 -3.56 10.60 -5.60
CA GLU A 110 -4.02 11.41 -6.74
C GLU A 110 -4.72 10.58 -7.83
N ASN A 111 -4.42 9.28 -7.92
CA ASN A 111 -4.97 8.34 -8.91
C ASN A 111 -5.07 8.88 -10.36
N LYS A 112 -3.97 9.45 -10.86
CA LYS A 112 -3.87 10.01 -12.23
C LYS A 112 -4.25 9.00 -13.32
N GLU A 113 -4.01 7.72 -13.07
CA GLU A 113 -4.21 6.63 -14.03
C GLU A 113 -5.62 6.02 -13.97
N GLY A 114 -6.48 6.47 -13.06
CA GLY A 114 -7.87 5.98 -12.96
C GLY A 114 -7.98 4.51 -12.57
N LEU A 115 -7.03 4.00 -11.79
CA LEU A 115 -7.04 2.61 -11.31
C LEU A 115 -8.16 2.40 -10.29
N PRO A 116 -8.71 1.17 -10.19
CA PRO A 116 -9.67 0.86 -9.14
C PRO A 116 -9.03 1.01 -7.75
N TRP A 117 -9.76 1.54 -6.78
CA TRP A 117 -9.23 1.75 -5.41
C TRP A 117 -8.74 0.46 -4.75
N SER A 118 -9.29 -0.69 -5.11
CA SER A 118 -8.82 -2.00 -4.67
C SER A 118 -7.39 -2.33 -5.11
N ALA A 119 -6.88 -1.73 -6.21
CA ALA A 119 -5.49 -1.92 -6.63
C ALA A 119 -4.51 -1.33 -5.62
N TYR A 120 -4.89 -0.24 -4.94
CA TYR A 120 -4.05 0.47 -3.95
C TYR A 120 -3.92 -0.27 -2.62
N VAL A 121 -4.78 -1.25 -2.32
CA VAL A 121 -4.60 -2.13 -1.16
C VAL A 121 -3.83 -3.42 -1.51
N GLY A 122 -3.62 -3.70 -2.81
CA GLY A 122 -2.89 -4.86 -3.30
C GLY A 122 -1.60 -4.48 -4.03
N VAL A 123 -1.63 -4.53 -5.36
CA VAL A 123 -0.44 -4.36 -6.23
C VAL A 123 0.19 -2.96 -6.12
N CYS A 124 -0.60 -1.93 -5.85
CA CYS A 124 -0.12 -0.56 -5.64
C CYS A 124 -0.06 -0.19 -4.14
N GLY A 125 -0.25 -1.16 -3.25
CA GLY A 125 -0.20 -1.01 -1.80
C GLY A 125 1.02 -1.69 -1.17
N MET A 126 0.94 -1.91 0.14
CA MET A 126 1.97 -2.60 0.92
C MET A 126 2.38 -3.96 0.31
N PRO A 127 1.47 -4.82 -0.17
CA PRO A 127 1.86 -6.10 -0.80
C PRO A 127 2.73 -5.90 -2.05
N GLY A 128 2.41 -4.92 -2.89
CA GLY A 128 3.19 -4.58 -4.08
C GLY A 128 4.57 -4.04 -3.76
N GLU A 129 4.66 -3.13 -2.78
CA GLU A 129 5.92 -2.59 -2.27
C GLU A 129 6.82 -3.71 -1.72
N TYR A 130 6.25 -4.66 -0.99
CA TYR A 130 6.98 -5.83 -0.48
C TYR A 130 7.57 -6.67 -1.61
N ILE A 131 6.77 -7.05 -2.61
CA ILE A 131 7.23 -7.86 -3.75
C ILE A 131 8.34 -7.11 -4.51
N ALA A 132 8.15 -5.81 -4.78
CA ALA A 132 9.14 -5.00 -5.47
C ALA A 132 10.49 -4.98 -4.73
N SER A 133 10.47 -4.80 -3.41
CA SER A 133 11.69 -4.82 -2.58
C SER A 133 12.41 -6.16 -2.65
N ARG A 134 11.67 -7.27 -2.63
CA ARG A 134 12.24 -8.62 -2.66
C ARG A 134 12.86 -8.96 -4.01
N VAL A 135 12.20 -8.57 -5.10
CA VAL A 135 12.75 -8.74 -6.46
C VAL A 135 14.05 -7.93 -6.61
N GLN A 136 14.09 -6.70 -6.12
CA GLN A 136 15.28 -5.86 -6.15
C GLN A 136 16.45 -6.49 -5.38
N GLU A 137 16.18 -7.07 -4.21
CA GLU A 137 17.20 -7.76 -3.40
C GLU A 137 17.78 -8.98 -4.14
N ILE A 138 16.91 -9.83 -4.71
CA ILE A 138 17.32 -11.00 -5.49
C ILE A 138 18.19 -10.58 -6.68
N TRP A 139 17.75 -9.57 -7.43
CA TRP A 139 18.49 -9.07 -8.59
C TRP A 139 19.88 -8.54 -8.21
N THR A 140 19.95 -7.79 -7.10
CA THR A 140 21.21 -7.27 -6.56
C THR A 140 22.15 -8.40 -6.11
N GLY A 141 21.59 -9.48 -5.55
CA GLY A 141 22.34 -10.68 -5.18
C GLY A 141 22.90 -11.43 -6.39
N VAL A 142 22.11 -11.58 -7.46
CA VAL A 142 22.54 -12.18 -8.73
C VAL A 142 23.66 -11.37 -9.37
N ALA A 143 23.51 -10.05 -9.45
CA ALA A 143 24.53 -9.15 -10.00
C ALA A 143 25.88 -9.31 -9.26
N ARG A 144 25.86 -9.30 -7.91
CA ARG A 144 27.06 -9.52 -7.09
C ARG A 144 27.72 -10.88 -7.34
N ARG A 145 26.93 -11.94 -7.52
CA ARG A 145 27.46 -13.29 -7.79
C ARG A 145 28.09 -13.37 -9.19
N VAL A 146 27.47 -12.77 -10.19
CA VAL A 146 28.03 -12.66 -11.55
C VAL A 146 29.35 -11.89 -11.52
N ASP A 147 29.41 -10.77 -10.80
CA ASP A 147 30.66 -10.02 -10.63
C ASP A 147 31.72 -10.89 -9.95
N HIS A 148 31.42 -11.55 -8.83
CA HIS A 148 32.38 -12.42 -8.14
C HIS A 148 32.95 -13.55 -9.03
N LEU A 149 32.08 -14.21 -9.80
CA LEU A 149 32.49 -15.26 -10.74
C LEU A 149 33.30 -14.71 -11.92
N ALA A 150 32.96 -13.51 -12.40
CA ALA A 150 33.65 -12.87 -13.51
C ALA A 150 35.05 -12.34 -13.13
N HIS A 151 35.29 -12.01 -11.86
CA HIS A 151 36.64 -11.72 -11.37
C HIS A 151 37.52 -12.98 -11.26
N GLY A 152 36.95 -14.19 -11.37
CA GLY A 152 37.67 -15.47 -11.37
C GLY A 152 38.02 -16.03 -12.76
N ALA A 153 37.45 -15.49 -13.84
CA ALA A 153 37.69 -15.98 -15.20
C ALA A 153 37.87 -14.80 -16.17
N GLY A 154 39.04 -14.71 -16.81
CA GLY A 154 39.46 -13.66 -17.74
C GLY A 154 38.68 -13.57 -19.06
N THR A 155 37.35 -13.58 -19.03
CA THR A 155 36.46 -13.49 -20.19
C THR A 155 35.45 -12.34 -20.00
N MET A 156 35.94 -11.18 -19.56
CA MET A 156 35.16 -10.08 -19.00
C MET A 156 34.86 -8.94 -20.01
N THR A 157 34.27 -9.20 -21.17
CA THR A 157 33.93 -8.09 -22.10
C THR A 157 32.54 -8.12 -22.71
N ARG A 158 31.86 -9.27 -22.85
CA ARG A 158 30.53 -9.32 -23.50
C ARG A 158 29.33 -9.18 -22.57
N ILE A 159 29.42 -9.64 -21.32
CA ILE A 159 28.27 -9.60 -20.38
C ILE A 159 28.14 -8.20 -19.72
N ARG A 160 29.27 -7.54 -19.46
CA ARG A 160 29.32 -6.20 -18.84
C ARG A 160 28.64 -5.10 -19.68
N GLN A 161 28.58 -5.27 -21.01
CA GLN A 161 27.95 -4.31 -21.92
C GLN A 161 26.40 -4.39 -21.95
N ARG A 162 25.80 -5.51 -21.51
CA ARG A 162 24.33 -5.69 -21.52
C ARG A 162 23.66 -5.46 -20.17
N LEU A 163 24.44 -5.50 -19.07
CA LEU A 163 23.96 -5.24 -17.72
C LEU A 163 23.39 -3.82 -17.49
N PRO A 164 24.00 -2.73 -18.01
CA PRO A 164 23.43 -1.39 -17.83
C PRO A 164 22.11 -1.20 -18.58
N ILE A 165 21.84 -1.94 -19.66
CA ILE A 165 20.56 -1.86 -20.40
C ILE A 165 19.42 -2.50 -19.59
N LEU A 166 19.68 -3.64 -18.92
CA LEU A 166 18.71 -4.29 -18.05
C LEU A 166 18.50 -3.53 -16.74
N HIS A 167 19.56 -2.96 -16.17
CA HIS A 167 19.48 -2.10 -14.99
C HIS A 167 18.74 -0.78 -15.32
N ALA A 168 18.97 -0.21 -16.50
CA ALA A 168 18.20 0.94 -17.00
C ALA A 168 16.74 0.56 -17.25
N LEU A 169 16.40 -0.61 -17.77
CA LEU A 169 15.00 -1.05 -17.90
C LEU A 169 14.28 -1.23 -16.56
N ALA A 170 14.98 -1.72 -15.53
CA ALA A 170 14.45 -1.81 -14.17
C ALA A 170 14.27 -0.42 -13.54
N LEU A 171 15.31 0.44 -13.58
CA LEU A 171 15.28 1.79 -13.00
C LEU A 171 14.37 2.77 -13.77
N PHE A 172 14.27 2.64 -15.10
CA PHE A 172 13.40 3.45 -15.95
C PHE A 172 11.92 3.09 -15.72
N LYS A 173 11.61 1.86 -15.31
CA LYS A 173 10.28 1.53 -14.77
C LYS A 173 10.05 2.25 -13.43
N PHE A 174 10.98 2.20 -12.48
CA PHE A 174 10.77 2.84 -11.17
C PHE A 174 10.67 4.37 -11.19
N ARG A 175 11.46 5.06 -12.02
CA ARG A 175 11.40 6.53 -12.14
C ARG A 175 10.17 7.03 -12.92
N LYS A 176 9.60 6.18 -13.80
CA LYS A 176 8.41 6.49 -14.60
C LYS A 176 7.09 6.14 -13.90
N TYR A 177 7.12 5.27 -12.89
CA TYR A 177 5.95 4.88 -12.07
C TYR A 177 5.92 5.51 -10.66
N GLY A 178 6.67 6.59 -10.42
CA GLY A 178 6.41 7.49 -9.29
C GLY A 178 6.58 6.89 -7.89
N LEU A 179 7.56 6.01 -7.68
CA LEU A 179 7.96 5.55 -6.33
C LEU A 179 9.17 6.34 -5.82
N THR A 180 9.02 7.67 -5.77
CA THR A 180 9.79 8.55 -4.88
C THR A 180 8.89 9.69 -4.41
N SER A 181 9.19 10.23 -3.23
CA SER A 181 8.38 11.10 -2.36
C SER A 181 7.92 12.46 -2.91
N ARG A 182 7.86 12.67 -4.23
CA ARG A 182 7.30 13.90 -4.82
C ARG A 182 6.49 13.55 -6.06
N GLY A 183 5.19 13.77 -5.96
CA GLY A 183 4.20 13.41 -6.96
C GLY A 183 4.41 14.13 -8.28
N GLU A 184 4.54 13.35 -9.35
CA GLU A 184 4.20 13.70 -10.74
C GLU A 184 4.24 12.40 -11.57
N VAL A 185 3.19 12.10 -12.34
CA VAL A 185 3.09 10.86 -13.14
C VAL A 185 2.60 11.22 -14.55
N GLY A 186 3.25 10.65 -15.56
CA GLY A 186 3.06 10.96 -16.99
C GLY A 186 2.43 9.83 -17.82
N PRO A 187 2.09 10.11 -19.09
CA PRO A 187 0.89 9.61 -19.79
C PRO A 187 0.95 8.18 -20.39
N LEU A 188 1.79 7.26 -19.88
CA LEU A 188 2.07 5.98 -20.53
C LEU A 188 1.54 4.72 -19.81
N ALA A 189 0.69 4.84 -18.79
CA ALA A 189 0.16 3.67 -18.08
C ALA A 189 -0.88 2.86 -18.87
N ARG A 190 -1.43 3.40 -19.98
CA ARG A 190 -2.43 2.72 -20.82
C ARG A 190 -1.91 1.48 -21.53
N ASP A 191 -0.62 1.42 -21.87
CA ASP A 191 -0.07 0.32 -22.69
C ASP A 191 0.21 -0.95 -21.88
N LEU A 192 0.36 -0.85 -20.55
CA LEU A 192 0.73 -1.98 -19.71
C LEU A 192 -0.45 -2.91 -19.38
N VAL A 193 -1.67 -2.38 -19.33
CA VAL A 193 -2.90 -3.19 -19.19
C VAL A 193 -3.10 -4.09 -20.42
N HIS A 194 -2.64 -3.66 -21.59
CA HIS A 194 -2.74 -4.44 -22.83
C HIS A 194 -1.71 -5.56 -22.95
N VAL A 195 -0.50 -5.39 -22.41
CA VAL A 195 0.55 -6.42 -22.48
C VAL A 195 0.24 -7.58 -21.54
N GLN A 196 -0.25 -7.32 -20.33
CA GLN A 196 -0.53 -8.36 -19.35
C GLN A 196 -1.73 -9.26 -19.71
N TRP A 197 -2.64 -8.76 -20.55
CA TRP A 197 -3.76 -9.55 -21.09
C TRP A 197 -3.39 -10.45 -22.27
N ARG A 198 -2.26 -10.20 -22.96
CA ARG A 198 -1.81 -11.01 -24.11
C ARG A 198 -1.01 -12.24 -23.70
N GLU A 199 -0.28 -12.20 -22.59
CA GLU A 199 0.55 -13.32 -22.11
C GLU A 199 -0.22 -14.41 -21.35
N LEU A 200 -1.51 -14.19 -21.05
CA LEU A 200 -2.38 -15.19 -20.39
C LEU A 200 -3.23 -16.03 -21.37
N ARG A 201 -3.02 -15.93 -22.69
CA ARG A 201 -3.73 -16.73 -23.71
C ARG A 201 -2.80 -17.42 -24.73
N THR A 202 -1.60 -17.79 -24.34
CA THR A 202 -0.72 -18.71 -25.09
C THR A 202 -0.18 -19.75 -24.15
#